data_AF-A0A1F7J946-F1
#
_entry.id   AF-A0A1F7J946-F1
#
_cell.length_a   1.000
_cell.length_b   1.000
_cell.length_c   1.000
_cell.angle_alpha   90.00
_cell.angle_beta   90.00
_cell.angle_gamma   90.00
#
_symmetry.space_group_name_H-M   'P 1'
#
loop_
_entity.id
_entity.type
_entity.pdbx_description
1 polymer ?
#
loop_
_entity_poly.entity_id
_entity_poly.type
_entity_poly.pdbx_seq_one_letter_code
_entity_poly.pdbx_strand_id
1 'polypeptide(L)'
;MNLTFHLLLHVIISALIAAAIYTRYRKLIPIIAGVLLGGVFVDLDHLIDYFLAFGTSFNLNYFLKGYEFLKSDKIYVLFHAWEWVALLLIISMFFKKRVVWKILIIAVALGLAGHLYIDTFTNQVRPQGYFITYRTLNRFYIRPLVTPEHWIEHQKRRK
;
A
#
# COMPACT_ATOMS: atom_id res chain seq x y z
N MET A 1 -7.91 -13.90 -3.81
CA MET A 1 -6.77 -14.07 -4.75
C MET A 1 -5.60 -14.67 -3.98
N ASN A 2 -4.74 -15.50 -4.59
CA ASN A 2 -3.55 -15.99 -3.89
C ASN A 2 -2.54 -14.84 -3.70
N LEU A 3 -1.91 -14.75 -2.53
CA LEU A 3 -0.86 -13.79 -2.18
C LEU A 3 0.24 -13.69 -3.24
N THR A 4 0.74 -14.81 -3.79
CA THR A 4 1.82 -14.77 -4.79
C THR A 4 1.41 -13.98 -6.03
N PHE A 5 0.17 -14.18 -6.48
CA PHE A 5 -0.34 -13.46 -7.64
C PHE A 5 -0.61 -11.98 -7.31
N HIS A 6 -1.04 -11.67 -6.09
CA HIS A 6 -1.18 -10.30 -5.60
C HIS A 6 0.15 -9.54 -5.64
N LEU A 7 1.20 -10.11 -5.04
CA LEU A 7 2.54 -9.53 -5.04
C LEU A 7 3.11 -9.39 -6.47
N LEU A 8 2.82 -10.35 -7.34
CA LEU A 8 3.22 -10.27 -8.75
C LEU A 8 2.58 -9.06 -9.46
N LEU A 9 1.30 -8.77 -9.19
CA LEU A 9 0.64 -7.59 -9.75
C LEU A 9 1.32 -6.29 -9.30
N HIS A 10 1.71 -6.20 -8.02
CA HIS A 10 2.46 -5.06 -7.47
C HIS A 10 3.83 -4.86 -8.12
N VAL A 11 4.55 -5.97 -8.39
CA VAL A 11 5.82 -5.92 -9.13
C VAL A 11 5.60 -5.51 -10.58
N ILE A 12 4.59 -6.05 -11.26
CA ILE A 12 4.28 -5.73 -12.66
C ILE A 12 3.90 -4.25 -12.81
N ILE A 13 3.00 -3.74 -11.98
CA ILE A 13 2.58 -2.33 -12.05
C ILE A 13 3.76 -1.40 -11.73
N SER A 14 4.59 -1.75 -10.74
CA SER A 14 5.82 -1.00 -10.41
C SER A 14 6.81 -0.96 -11.58
N ALA A 15 6.98 -2.07 -12.30
CA ALA A 15 7.84 -2.14 -13.48
C ALA A 15 7.32 -1.29 -14.64
N LEU A 16 6.01 -1.29 -14.89
CA LEU A 16 5.38 -0.43 -15.91
C LEU A 16 5.56 1.05 -15.58
N ILE A 17 5.38 1.43 -14.31
CA ILE A 17 5.60 2.80 -13.83
C ILE A 17 7.07 3.20 -13.97
N ALA A 18 8.00 2.31 -13.62
CA ALA A 18 9.43 2.55 -13.81
C ALA A 18 9.78 2.81 -15.28
N ALA A 19 9.24 1.99 -16.20
CA ALA A 19 9.43 2.18 -17.63
C ALA A 19 8.90 3.54 -18.10
N ALA A 20 7.71 3.94 -17.65
CA ALA A 20 7.13 5.25 -17.96
C ALA A 20 8.00 6.41 -17.47
N ILE A 21 8.46 6.39 -16.21
CA ILE A 21 9.34 7.43 -15.65
C ILE A 21 10.69 7.46 -16.39
N TYR A 22 11.21 6.29 -16.78
CA TYR A 22 12.50 6.17 -17.46
C TYR A 22 12.53 6.90 -18.80
N THR A 23 11.41 6.91 -19.55
CA THR A 23 11.31 7.63 -20.84
C THR A 23 11.75 9.09 -20.74
N ARG A 24 11.44 9.75 -19.60
CA ARG A 24 11.68 11.18 -19.37
C ARG A 24 13.00 11.49 -18.68
N TYR A 25 13.40 10.67 -17.70
CA TYR A 25 14.50 11.00 -16.79
C TYR A 25 15.78 10.21 -17.05
N ARG A 26 15.69 9.01 -17.64
CA ARG A 26 16.84 8.17 -18.00
C ARG A 26 17.82 7.90 -16.82
N LYS A 27 17.30 7.76 -15.59
CA LYS A 27 18.09 7.45 -14.37
C LYS A 27 17.55 6.19 -13.69
N LEU A 28 18.10 5.02 -14.02
CA LEU A 28 17.56 3.73 -13.56
C LEU A 28 17.55 3.57 -12.04
N ILE A 29 18.66 3.84 -11.36
CA ILE A 29 18.82 3.56 -9.92
C ILE A 29 17.73 4.24 -9.06
N PRO A 30 17.53 5.58 -9.10
CA PRO A 30 16.51 6.22 -8.28
C PRO A 30 15.08 5.84 -8.70
N ILE A 31 14.86 5.48 -9.97
CA ILE A 31 13.55 5.02 -10.44
C ILE A 31 13.22 3.65 -9.82
N ILE A 32 14.11 2.67 -10.01
CA ILE A 32 13.91 1.30 -9.50
C ILE A 32 13.77 1.32 -7.98
N ALA A 33 14.67 2.03 -7.28
CA ALA A 33 14.59 2.16 -5.83
C ALA A 33 13.25 2.77 -5.40
N GLY A 34 12.80 3.85 -6.07
CA GLY A 34 11.57 4.52 -5.71
C GLY A 34 10.33 3.67 -5.96
N VAL A 35 10.18 3.06 -7.13
CA VAL A 35 8.99 2.24 -7.43
C VAL A 35 8.93 0.99 -6.54
N LEU A 36 10.06 0.40 -6.15
CA LEU A 36 10.06 -0.74 -5.24
C LEU A 36 9.68 -0.31 -3.81
N LEU A 37 10.19 0.83 -3.34
CA LEU A 37 9.84 1.37 -2.03
C LEU A 37 8.34 1.68 -1.92
N GLY A 38 7.78 2.39 -2.91
CA GLY A 38 6.37 2.76 -2.89
C GLY A 38 5.42 1.66 -3.33
N GLY A 39 5.85 0.80 -4.26
CA GLY A 39 4.97 -0.15 -4.94
C GLY A 39 5.01 -1.59 -4.40
N VAL A 40 6.07 -1.97 -3.69
CA VAL A 40 6.26 -3.34 -3.17
C VAL A 40 6.55 -3.33 -1.67
N PHE A 41 7.51 -2.53 -1.22
CA PHE A 41 7.89 -2.52 0.20
C PHE A 41 6.92 -1.74 1.10
N VAL A 42 5.93 -1.04 0.53
CA VAL A 42 4.84 -0.44 1.31
C VAL A 42 4.06 -1.49 2.10
N ASP A 43 3.92 -2.71 1.57
CA ASP A 43 3.26 -3.86 2.21
C ASP A 43 3.89 -4.25 3.56
N LEU A 44 5.13 -3.81 3.84
CA LEU A 44 5.76 -4.08 5.12
C LEU A 44 5.06 -3.35 6.28
N ASP A 45 4.22 -2.35 6.01
CA ASP A 45 3.43 -1.68 7.06
C ASP A 45 2.37 -2.61 7.69
N HIS A 46 1.98 -3.70 7.03
CA HIS A 46 1.12 -4.74 7.59
C HIS A 46 1.74 -5.40 8.82
N LEU A 47 3.07 -5.35 8.97
CA LEU A 47 3.72 -5.79 10.21
C LEU A 47 3.24 -4.97 11.41
N ILE A 48 2.89 -3.70 11.23
CA ILE A 48 2.33 -2.86 12.28
C ILE A 48 0.97 -3.42 12.71
N ASP A 49 0.06 -3.68 11.77
CA ASP A 49 -1.24 -4.33 12.04
C ASP A 49 -1.05 -5.67 12.76
N TYR A 50 -0.09 -6.47 12.30
CA TYR A 50 0.24 -7.74 12.90
C TYR A 50 0.66 -7.60 14.36
N PHE A 51 1.64 -6.75 14.65
CA PHE A 51 2.14 -6.56 16.01
C PHE A 51 1.10 -5.88 16.93
N LEU A 52 0.22 -5.04 16.40
CA LEU A 52 -0.92 -4.49 17.14
C LEU A 52 -1.94 -5.57 17.50
N ALA A 53 -2.18 -6.54 16.62
CA ALA A 53 -3.12 -7.63 16.87
C ALA A 53 -2.54 -8.73 17.76
N PHE A 54 -1.28 -9.13 17.56
CA PHE A 54 -0.67 -10.31 18.17
C PHE A 54 0.41 -10.01 19.22
N GLY A 55 0.75 -8.74 19.47
CA GLY A 55 1.92 -8.40 20.28
C GLY A 55 3.22 -8.75 19.56
N THR A 56 4.33 -8.90 20.26
CA THR A 56 5.67 -9.09 19.64
C THR A 56 5.96 -10.52 19.14
N SER A 57 5.06 -11.47 19.37
CA SER A 57 5.23 -12.87 18.94
C SER A 57 4.93 -13.02 17.44
N PHE A 58 5.97 -13.15 16.61
CA PHE A 58 5.81 -13.27 15.16
C PHE A 58 5.55 -14.71 14.70
N ASN A 59 4.49 -14.90 13.92
CA ASN A 59 4.15 -16.14 13.23
C ASN A 59 3.91 -15.85 11.75
N LEU A 60 4.82 -16.33 10.89
CA LEU A 60 4.79 -16.09 9.46
C LEU A 60 3.50 -16.59 8.79
N ASN A 61 3.00 -17.77 9.18
CA ASN A 61 1.77 -18.32 8.59
C ASN A 61 0.54 -17.45 8.91
N TYR A 62 0.51 -16.81 10.08
CA TYR A 62 -0.59 -15.92 10.44
C TYR A 62 -0.53 -14.62 9.66
N PHE A 63 0.68 -14.05 9.54
CA PHE A 63 0.93 -12.86 8.75
C PHE A 63 0.56 -13.05 7.27
N LEU A 64 1.04 -14.13 6.64
CA LEU A 64 0.74 -14.41 5.23
C LEU A 64 -0.75 -14.68 4.96
N LYS A 65 -1.55 -15.00 5.99
CA LYS A 65 -3.00 -15.21 5.87
C LYS A 65 -3.83 -13.99 6.27
N GLY A 66 -3.20 -12.90 6.70
CA GLY A 66 -3.87 -11.68 7.14
C GLY A 66 -4.75 -11.88 8.37
N TYR A 67 -4.35 -12.76 9.30
CA TYR A 67 -5.16 -13.08 10.49
C TYR A 67 -5.23 -11.93 11.50
N GLU A 68 -4.33 -10.96 11.41
CA GLU A 68 -4.32 -9.74 12.21
C GLU A 68 -5.60 -8.92 12.02
N PHE A 69 -6.12 -8.89 10.79
CA PHE A 69 -7.37 -8.23 10.46
C PHE A 69 -8.57 -8.95 11.09
N LEU A 70 -8.59 -10.29 11.05
CA LEU A 70 -9.64 -11.10 11.67
C LEU A 70 -9.64 -10.96 13.19
N LYS A 71 -8.45 -10.86 13.80
CA LYS A 71 -8.30 -10.73 15.24
C LYS A 71 -8.70 -9.34 15.75
N SER A 72 -8.31 -8.29 15.04
CA SER A 72 -8.49 -6.90 15.49
C SER A 72 -9.78 -6.22 15.00
N ASP A 73 -10.40 -6.74 13.93
CA ASP A 73 -11.45 -6.05 13.15
C ASP A 73 -11.06 -4.65 12.62
N LYS A 74 -9.75 -4.38 12.54
CA LYS A 74 -9.22 -3.07 12.16
C LYS A 74 -8.21 -3.19 11.04
N ILE A 75 -8.16 -2.17 10.18
CA ILE A 75 -7.19 -2.02 9.10
C ILE A 75 -6.45 -0.70 9.31
N TYR A 76 -5.23 -0.77 9.85
CA TYR A 76 -4.37 0.39 10.11
C TYR A 76 -3.53 0.77 8.89
N VAL A 77 -2.74 -0.14 8.32
CA VAL A 77 -1.92 -0.01 7.09
C VAL A 77 -1.52 1.45 6.77
N LEU A 78 -0.72 2.03 7.67
CA LEU A 78 -0.53 3.48 7.79
C LEU A 78 0.12 4.13 6.56
N PHE A 79 0.91 3.39 5.80
CA PHE A 79 1.60 3.89 4.60
C PHE A 79 0.77 3.72 3.32
N HIS A 80 -0.31 2.93 3.38
CA HIS A 80 -1.26 2.79 2.29
C HIS A 80 -2.25 3.97 2.24
N ALA A 81 -1.77 5.16 1.88
CA ALA A 81 -2.61 6.36 1.86
C ALA A 81 -2.42 7.25 0.62
N TRP A 82 -3.53 7.69 0.03
CA TRP A 82 -3.52 8.66 -1.07
C TRP A 82 -2.95 10.02 -0.64
N GLU A 83 -3.11 10.38 0.63
CA GLU A 83 -2.50 11.58 1.20
C GLU A 83 -0.97 11.57 1.06
N TRP A 84 -0.33 10.41 1.19
CA TRP A 84 1.13 10.28 1.02
C TRP A 84 1.55 10.45 -0.43
N VAL A 85 0.78 9.94 -1.39
CA VAL A 85 1.01 10.17 -2.82
C VAL A 85 1.01 11.68 -3.11
N ALA A 86 -0.04 12.38 -2.67
CA ALA A 86 -0.15 13.83 -2.88
C ALA A 86 1.00 14.60 -2.20
N LEU A 87 1.31 14.27 -0.94
CA LEU A 87 2.39 14.90 -0.20
C LEU A 87 3.75 14.70 -0.88
N LEU A 88 4.08 13.48 -1.30
CA LEU A 88 5.35 13.18 -1.96
C LEU A 88 5.49 13.92 -3.30
N LEU A 89 4.40 13.98 -4.09
CA LEU A 89 4.41 14.75 -5.34
C LEU A 89 4.66 16.24 -5.09
N ILE A 90 4.00 16.82 -4.07
CA ILE A 90 4.23 18.22 -3.66
C ILE A 90 5.70 18.41 -3.21
N ILE A 91 6.21 17.52 -2.35
CA ILE A 91 7.61 17.58 -1.88
C ILE A 91 8.58 17.54 -3.07
N SER A 92 8.32 16.71 -4.08
CA SER A 92 9.20 16.59 -5.26
C SER A 92 9.41 17.91 -6.02
N MET A 93 8.43 18.84 -5.95
CA MET A 93 8.49 20.14 -6.61
C MET A 93 9.57 21.06 -6.02
N PHE A 94 9.96 20.84 -4.76
CA PHE A 94 11.00 21.61 -4.08
C PHE A 94 12.42 21.12 -4.40
N PHE A 95 12.58 19.92 -4.98
CA PHE A 95 13.89 19.33 -5.31
C PHE A 95 14.38 19.65 -6.73
N LYS A 96 14.12 20.86 -7.25
CA LYS A 96 14.42 21.24 -8.64
C LYS A 96 15.89 21.03 -9.04
N LYS A 97 16.83 21.40 -8.17
CA LYS A 97 18.29 21.27 -8.41
C LYS A 97 18.85 19.89 -8.05
N ARG A 98 18.11 19.08 -7.28
CA ARG A 98 18.52 17.76 -6.79
C ARG A 98 17.78 16.67 -7.57
N VAL A 99 18.14 16.53 -8.84
CA VAL A 99 17.41 15.70 -9.82
C VAL A 99 17.23 14.25 -9.36
N VAL A 100 18.25 13.64 -8.76
CA VAL A 100 18.18 12.25 -8.25
C VAL A 100 17.10 12.10 -7.18
N TRP A 101 17.08 13.00 -6.18
CA TRP A 101 16.07 13.01 -5.11
C TRP A 101 14.67 13.28 -5.65
N LYS A 102 14.54 14.24 -6.58
CA LYS A 102 13.26 14.49 -7.25
C LYS A 102 12.71 13.23 -7.93
N ILE A 103 13.55 12.53 -8.69
CA ILE A 103 13.16 11.30 -9.40
C ILE A 103 12.77 10.20 -8.41
N LEU A 104 13.57 10.00 -7.36
CA LEU A 104 13.28 9.01 -6.33
C LEU A 104 11.92 9.26 -5.70
N ILE A 105 11.64 10.49 -5.26
CA ILE A 105 10.38 10.85 -4.59
C ILE A 105 9.19 10.68 -5.54
N ILE A 106 9.31 11.08 -6.81
CA ILE A 106 8.27 10.85 -7.83
C ILE A 106 8.04 9.35 -8.03
N ALA A 107 9.11 8.56 -8.11
CA ALA A 107 9.02 7.11 -8.29
C ALA A 107 8.37 6.42 -7.08
N VAL A 108 8.66 6.84 -5.85
CA VAL A 108 7.96 6.37 -4.63
C VAL A 108 6.48 6.73 -4.71
N ALA A 109 6.14 7.99 -5.02
CA ALA A 109 4.76 8.45 -5.07
C ALA A 109 3.93 7.69 -6.12
N LEU A 110 4.48 7.51 -7.32
CA LEU A 110 3.80 6.80 -8.40
C LEU A 110 3.75 5.30 -8.14
N GLY A 111 4.81 4.69 -7.61
CA GLY A 111 4.79 3.29 -7.17
C GLY A 111 3.68 3.04 -6.15
N LEU A 112 3.57 3.90 -5.15
CA LEU A 112 2.50 3.85 -4.15
C LEU A 112 1.11 4.04 -4.77
N ALA A 113 0.95 5.00 -5.68
CA ALA A 113 -0.31 5.19 -6.40
C ALA A 113 -0.73 3.94 -7.18
N GLY A 114 0.22 3.30 -7.88
CA GLY A 114 0.00 2.06 -8.61
C GLY A 114 -0.40 0.92 -7.68
N HIS A 115 0.29 0.78 -6.55
CA HIS A 115 -0.03 -0.18 -5.51
C HIS A 115 -1.48 0.00 -5.02
N LEU A 116 -1.83 1.19 -4.49
CA LEU A 116 -3.18 1.50 -3.97
C LEU A 116 -4.28 1.27 -5.00
N TYR A 117 -4.00 1.54 -6.28
CA TYR A 117 -4.92 1.29 -7.36
C TYR A 117 -5.20 -0.22 -7.50
N ILE A 118 -4.17 -1.06 -7.62
CA ILE A 118 -4.33 -2.53 -7.71
C ILE A 118 -5.08 -3.06 -6.49
N ASP A 119 -4.72 -2.54 -5.32
CA ASP A 119 -5.26 -2.93 -4.03
C ASP A 119 -6.75 -2.66 -3.91
N THR A 120 -7.22 -1.50 -4.37
CA THR A 120 -8.64 -1.13 -4.40
C THR A 120 -9.50 -2.19 -5.11
N PHE A 121 -9.04 -2.71 -6.24
CA PHE A 121 -9.80 -3.71 -7.01
C PHE A 121 -9.60 -5.13 -6.49
N THR A 122 -8.37 -5.50 -6.17
CA THR A 122 -8.03 -6.89 -5.84
C THR A 122 -8.41 -7.28 -4.41
N ASN A 123 -8.32 -6.32 -3.48
CA ASN A 123 -8.70 -6.51 -2.08
C ASN A 123 -10.15 -6.07 -1.79
N GLN A 124 -10.92 -5.62 -2.80
CA GLN A 124 -12.30 -5.17 -2.63
C GLN A 124 -12.44 -4.11 -1.51
N VAL A 125 -11.46 -3.20 -1.46
CA VAL A 125 -11.45 -2.07 -0.53
C VAL A 125 -12.11 -0.89 -1.24
N ARG A 126 -12.93 -0.13 -0.53
CA ARG A 126 -13.50 1.10 -1.10
C ARG A 126 -12.36 2.10 -1.32
N PRO A 127 -12.37 2.92 -2.38
CA PRO A 127 -11.30 3.92 -2.58
C PRO A 127 -11.06 4.82 -1.37
N GLN A 128 -12.13 5.17 -0.63
CA GLN A 128 -12.06 5.96 0.62
C GLN A 128 -11.28 5.24 1.72
N GLY A 129 -11.27 3.91 1.72
CA GLY A 129 -10.52 3.07 2.66
C GLY A 129 -9.01 3.32 2.63
N TYR A 130 -8.47 3.81 1.50
CA TYR A 130 -7.07 4.21 1.36
C TYR A 130 -6.82 5.69 1.67
N PHE A 131 -7.76 6.38 2.32
CA PHE A 131 -7.48 7.67 2.95
C PHE A 131 -7.24 7.45 4.43
N ILE A 132 -6.06 7.82 4.93
CA ILE A 132 -5.75 7.67 6.37
C ILE A 132 -6.69 8.53 7.22
N THR A 133 -7.10 9.67 6.70
CA THR A 133 -8.10 10.54 7.33
C THR A 133 -9.45 9.84 7.47
N TYR A 134 -9.94 9.21 6.40
CA TYR A 134 -11.19 8.44 6.42
C TYR A 134 -11.13 7.25 7.39
N ARG A 135 -10.02 6.51 7.40
CA ARG A 135 -9.80 5.42 8.36
C ARG A 135 -9.80 5.92 9.80
N THR A 136 -9.13 7.03 10.06
CA THR A 136 -9.08 7.64 11.41
C THR A 136 -10.47 8.05 11.88
N LEU A 137 -11.26 8.71 11.01
CA LEU A 137 -12.66 9.07 11.32
C LEU A 137 -13.53 7.85 11.63
N ASN A 138 -13.25 6.72 10.99
CA ASN A 138 -13.92 5.44 11.22
C ASN A 138 -13.23 4.56 12.28
N ARG A 139 -12.27 5.11 13.04
CA ARG A 139 -11.50 4.40 14.09
C ARG A 139 -10.84 3.11 13.59
N PHE A 140 -10.51 3.07 12.31
CA PHE A 140 -9.87 1.96 11.58
C PHE A 140 -10.71 0.68 11.48
N TYR A 141 -11.99 0.69 11.88
CA TYR A 141 -12.83 -0.52 11.77
C TYR A 141 -12.99 -0.94 10.32
N ILE A 142 -12.87 -2.24 10.04
CA ILE A 142 -12.89 -2.77 8.66
C ILE A 142 -14.23 -2.54 7.94
N ARG A 143 -15.37 -2.65 8.64
CA ARG A 143 -16.72 -2.60 8.05
C ARG A 143 -16.98 -1.41 7.12
N PRO A 144 -16.69 -0.15 7.49
CA PRO A 144 -16.87 1.00 6.60
C PRO A 144 -15.84 1.09 5.46
N LEU A 145 -14.71 0.39 5.56
CA LEU A 145 -13.57 0.54 4.65
C LEU A 145 -13.66 -0.39 3.42
N VAL A 146 -14.31 -1.53 3.57
CA VAL A 146 -14.40 -2.57 2.52
C VAL A 146 -15.76 -2.61 1.85
N THR A 147 -15.88 -3.32 0.74
CA THR A 147 -17.19 -3.56 0.10
C THR A 147 -18.08 -4.44 0.99
N PRO A 148 -19.41 -4.40 0.81
CA PRO A 148 -20.33 -5.29 1.54
C PRO A 148 -19.97 -6.77 1.38
N GLU A 149 -19.54 -7.19 0.19
CA GLU A 149 -19.17 -8.57 -0.12
C GLU A 149 -17.94 -9.01 0.69
N HIS A 150 -16.91 -8.16 0.73
CA HIS A 150 -15.71 -8.40 1.53
C HIS A 150 -16.06 -8.49 3.03
N TRP A 151 -16.92 -7.60 3.53
CA TRP A 151 -17.35 -7.64 4.93
C TRP A 151 -18.06 -8.95 5.29
N ILE A 152 -18.93 -9.45 4.40
CA ILE A 152 -19.59 -10.75 4.61
C ILE A 152 -18.56 -11.87 4.69
N GLU A 153 -17.56 -11.87 3.82
CA GLU A 153 -16.49 -12.88 3.85
C GLU A 153 -15.63 -12.79 5.11
N HIS A 154 -15.28 -11.59 5.54
CA HIS A 154 -14.58 -11.35 6.82
C HIS A 154 -15.33 -11.96 8.01
N GLN A 155 -16.64 -11.74 8.06
CA GLN A 155 -17.49 -12.31 9.12
C GLN A 155 -17.56 -13.84 9.09
N LYS A 156 -17.51 -14.47 7.90
CA LYS A 156 -17.47 -15.93 7.78
C LYS A 156 -16.14 -16.51 8.28
N ARG A 157 -15.02 -15.89 7.89
CA ARG A 157 -13.67 -16.35 8.26
C ARG A 157 -13.33 -16.19 9.74
N ARG A 158 -14.05 -15.32 10.44
CA ARG A 158 -13.83 -15.04 11.86
C ARG A 158 -14.55 -16.02 12.80
N LYS A 159 -15.63 -16.65 12.34
CA LYS A 159 -16.36 -17.68 13.10
C LYS A 159 -15.52 -18.94 13.23
#